data_AF-A0A9P3EPC4-F1
#
_entry.id   AF-A0A9P3EPC4-F1
#
_cell.length_a   1.000
_cell.length_b   1.000
_cell.length_c   1.000
_cell.angle_alpha   90.00
_cell.angle_beta   90.00
_cell.angle_gamma   90.00
#
_symmetry.space_group_name_H-M   'P 1'
#
loop_
_entity.id
_entity.type
_entity.pdbx_description
1 polymer ?
#
loop_
_entity_poly.entity_id
_entity_poly.type
_entity_poly.pdbx_seq_one_letter_code
_entity_poly.pdbx_strand_id
1 'polypeptide(L)'
;MYPRHQTSFDQYYKKIVTFTKQSDSELPSRALLETHAAIAEILHASGQGEQIDELLYDWDTLRCLASDGSTDLQSLLSLVHVH
;
A
#
# COMPACT_ATOMS: atom_id res chain seq x y z
N MET A 1 -12.51 -9.92 -11.92
CA MET A 1 -13.63 -9.86 -10.94
C MET A 1 -13.26 -10.75 -9.76
N TYR A 2 -12.57 -10.18 -8.78
CA TYR A 2 -12.20 -10.91 -7.56
C TYR A 2 -13.40 -11.00 -6.62
N PRO A 3 -13.58 -12.12 -5.89
CA PRO A 3 -14.74 -12.31 -5.04
C PRO A 3 -14.68 -11.36 -3.85
N ARG A 4 -15.78 -10.61 -3.66
CA ARG A 4 -16.02 -9.74 -2.52
C ARG A 4 -16.26 -10.62 -1.29
N HIS A 5 -15.19 -10.95 -0.57
CA HIS A 5 -15.28 -11.62 0.72
C HIS A 5 -15.62 -10.59 1.79
N GLN A 6 -16.92 -10.50 2.10
CA GLN A 6 -17.41 -9.87 3.30
C GLN A 6 -17.65 -10.95 4.36
N THR A 7 -16.61 -11.31 5.12
CA THR A 7 -16.69 -11.88 6.48
C THR A 7 -15.28 -12.03 7.07
N SER A 8 -15.12 -11.53 8.31
CA SER A 8 -13.99 -11.80 9.23
C SER A 8 -12.79 -10.83 9.22
N PHE A 9 -13.02 -9.53 9.41
CA PHE A 9 -11.95 -8.59 9.77
C PHE A 9 -11.62 -8.63 11.28
N ASP A 10 -12.59 -8.86 12.15
CA ASP A 10 -12.39 -8.92 13.61
C ASP A 10 -11.44 -10.04 14.08
N GLN A 11 -11.23 -11.08 13.27
CA GLN A 11 -10.47 -12.25 13.69
C GLN A 11 -8.96 -12.15 13.38
N TYR A 12 -8.54 -11.27 12.45
CA TYR A 12 -7.15 -11.19 12.01
C TYR A 12 -6.27 -10.26 12.88
N TYR A 13 -6.86 -9.23 13.50
CA TYR A 13 -6.14 -8.25 14.34
C TYR A 13 -5.81 -8.73 15.75
N LYS A 14 -6.23 -9.95 16.13
CA LYS A 14 -6.00 -10.50 17.48
C LYS A 14 -4.70 -11.29 17.62
N LYS A 15 -3.81 -11.25 16.64
CA LYS A 15 -2.50 -11.89 16.75
C LYS A 15 -1.45 -10.87 17.20
N ILE A 16 -1.02 -10.98 18.46
CA ILE A 16 0.11 -10.21 18.96
C ILE A 16 1.37 -10.66 18.20
N VAL A 17 2.02 -9.73 17.52
CA VAL A 17 3.31 -9.95 16.86
C VAL A 17 4.41 -9.38 17.74
N THR A 18 5.34 -10.24 18.15
CA THR A 18 6.52 -9.84 18.92
C THR A 18 7.72 -9.77 17.99
N PHE A 19 8.32 -8.59 17.87
CA PHE A 19 9.58 -8.40 17.16
C PHE A 19 10.75 -8.63 18.11
N THR A 20 11.68 -9.48 17.70
CA THR A 20 12.92 -9.75 18.45
C THR A 20 14.12 -9.30 17.63
N LYS A 21 15.08 -8.66 18.28
CA LYS A 21 16.32 -8.19 17.66
C LYS A 21 17.25 -9.38 17.41
N GLN A 22 17.59 -9.66 16.15
CA GLN A 22 18.51 -10.76 15.76
C GLN A 22 19.95 -10.26 15.49
N SER A 23 20.12 -8.99 15.18
CA SER A 23 21.39 -8.32 14.86
C SER A 23 21.45 -6.95 15.52
N ASP A 24 22.45 -6.10 15.24
CA ASP A 24 22.57 -4.77 15.85
C ASP A 24 21.52 -3.73 15.40
N SER A 25 20.63 -4.07 14.46
CA SER A 25 19.59 -3.17 13.97
C SER A 25 18.57 -2.77 15.05
N GLU A 26 18.05 -1.55 14.96
CA GLU A 26 16.97 -1.09 15.83
C GLU A 26 15.66 -1.82 15.54
N LEU A 27 14.85 -2.04 16.58
CA LEU A 27 13.50 -2.55 16.40
C LEU A 27 12.62 -1.46 15.77
N PRO A 28 11.65 -1.83 14.94
CA PRO A 28 10.72 -0.87 14.36
C PRO A 28 9.92 -0.16 15.46
N SER A 29 9.67 1.14 15.27
CA SER A 29 8.83 1.91 16.18
C SER A 29 7.41 1.36 16.19
N ARG A 30 6.93 0.98 17.37
CA ARG A 30 5.57 0.50 17.57
C ARG A 30 4.51 1.49 17.07
N ALA A 31 4.67 2.77 17.38
CA ALA A 31 3.72 3.80 16.99
C ALA A 31 3.64 3.96 15.45
N LEU A 32 4.78 3.81 14.75
CA LEU A 32 4.80 3.83 13.29
C LEU A 32 4.10 2.61 12.70
N LEU A 33 4.30 1.43 13.28
CA LEU A 33 3.61 0.21 12.86
C LEU A 33 2.09 0.30 13.06
N GLU A 34 1.64 0.81 14.21
CA GLU A 34 0.22 1.03 14.50
C GLU A 34 -0.40 2.04 13.53
N THR A 35 0.32 3.13 13.24
CA THR A 35 -0.13 4.14 12.26
C THR A 35 -0.22 3.54 10.85
N HIS A 36 0.79 2.78 10.43
CA HIS A 36 0.80 2.13 9.12
C HIS A 36 -0.36 1.13 8.97
N ALA A 37 -0.63 0.32 10.01
CA ALA A 37 -1.74 -0.62 9.99
C ALA A 37 -3.10 0.09 9.84
N ALA A 38 -3.31 1.19 10.56
CA ALA A 38 -4.54 1.98 10.44
C ALA A 38 -4.71 2.60 9.03
N ILE A 39 -3.63 3.08 8.42
CA ILE A 39 -3.66 3.60 7.04
C ILE A 39 -4.00 2.47 6.07
N ALA A 40 -3.34 1.31 6.19
CA ALA A 40 -3.59 0.15 5.34
C ALA A 40 -5.05 -0.34 5.46
N GLU A 41 -5.62 -0.33 6.66
CA GLU A 41 -7.04 -0.61 6.91
C GLU A 41 -7.96 0.33 6.15
N ILE A 42 -7.72 1.64 6.25
CA ILE A 42 -8.51 2.66 5.56
C ILE A 42 -8.44 2.45 4.04
N LEU A 43 -7.24 2.28 3.49
CA LEU A 43 -7.03 2.07 2.04
C LEU A 43 -7.67 0.78 1.54
N HIS A 44 -7.64 -0.29 2.34
CA HIS A 44 -8.29 -1.55 2.00
C HIS A 44 -9.82 -1.40 2.02
N ALA A 45 -10.37 -0.79 3.08
CA ALA A 45 -11.81 -0.59 3.22
C ALA A 45 -12.38 0.37 2.16
N SER A 46 -11.59 1.35 1.70
CA SER A 46 -11.98 2.30 0.65
C SER A 46 -11.82 1.74 -0.78
N GLY A 47 -11.21 0.57 -0.96
CA GLY A 47 -10.88 0.03 -2.28
C GLY A 47 -9.78 0.83 -3.00
N GLN A 48 -9.04 1.68 -2.28
CA GLN A 48 -7.94 2.46 -2.85
C GLN A 48 -6.64 1.66 -2.95
N GLY A 49 -6.52 0.55 -2.22
CA GLY A 49 -5.35 -0.33 -2.31
C GLY A 49 -5.08 -0.83 -3.74
N GLU A 50 -6.11 -1.29 -4.45
CA GLU A 50 -6.00 -1.77 -5.85
C GLU A 50 -5.53 -0.66 -6.79
N GLN A 51 -6.07 0.56 -6.65
CA GLN A 51 -5.66 1.70 -7.46
C GLN A 51 -4.21 2.12 -7.20
N ILE A 52 -3.75 2.04 -5.95
CA ILE A 52 -2.35 2.32 -5.60
C ILE A 52 -1.43 1.24 -6.19
N ASP A 53 -1.81 -0.03 -6.09
CA ASP A 53 -1.02 -1.14 -6.62
C ASP A 53 -0.88 -1.07 -8.15
N GLU A 54 -1.97 -0.77 -8.86
CA GLU A 54 -1.95 -0.55 -10.32
C GLU A 54 -1.03 0.61 -10.69
N LEU A 55 -1.13 1.73 -9.96
CA LEU A 55 -0.32 2.91 -10.25
C LEU A 55 1.19 2.69 -9.98
N LEU A 56 1.52 1.95 -8.91
CA LEU A 56 2.90 1.58 -8.61
C LEU A 56 3.47 0.62 -9.67
N TYR A 57 2.65 -0.33 -10.14
CA TYR A 57 3.02 -1.24 -11.21
C TYR A 57 3.25 -0.49 -12.53
N ASP A 58 2.35 0.42 -12.88
CA ASP A 58 2.49 1.27 -14.06
C ASP A 58 3.76 2.12 -13.97
N TRP A 59 4.06 2.69 -12.80
CA TRP A 59 5.28 3.46 -12.57
C TRP A 59 6.56 2.64 -12.77
N ASP A 60 6.62 1.41 -12.22
CA ASP A 60 7.80 0.54 -12.34
C ASP A 60 7.98 0.00 -13.78
N THR A 61 6.86 -0.25 -14.47
CA THR A 61 6.87 -0.80 -15.84
C THR A 61 6.95 0.26 -16.92
N LEU A 62 6.76 1.54 -16.61
CA LEU A 62 6.84 2.64 -17.56
C LEU A 62 8.25 2.77 -18.14
N ARG A 63 8.46 2.31 -19.37
CA ARG A 63 9.73 2.49 -20.12
C ARG A 63 9.70 3.72 -21.02
N CYS A 64 8.53 4.02 -21.59
CA CYS A 64 8.30 5.08 -22.56
C CYS A 64 6.87 5.60 -22.39
N LEU A 65 6.62 6.86 -22.77
CA LEU A 65 5.25 7.36 -22.91
C LEU A 65 4.56 6.69 -24.10
N ALA A 66 3.25 6.46 -23.99
CA ALA A 66 2.44 5.95 -25.08
C ALA A 66 2.44 6.96 -26.24
N SER A 67 2.65 6.48 -27.46
CA SER A 67 2.78 7.32 -28.65
C SER A 67 1.48 8.03 -29.04
N ASP A 68 0.35 7.53 -28.57
CA ASP A 68 -0.99 8.11 -28.75
C ASP A 68 -1.37 9.13 -27.66
N GLY A 69 -0.47 9.35 -26.69
CA GLY A 69 -0.71 10.29 -25.58
C GLY A 69 -1.65 9.77 -24.50
N SER A 70 -1.99 8.48 -24.49
CA SER A 70 -2.91 7.89 -23.51
C SER A 70 -2.32 7.67 -22.10
N THR A 71 -1.01 7.92 -21.92
CA THR A 71 -0.36 7.79 -20.60
C THR A 71 -0.91 8.82 -19.62
N ASP A 72 -1.48 8.35 -18.51
CA ASP A 72 -1.94 9.20 -17.40
C ASP A 72 -0.76 9.70 -16.54
N LEU A 73 -0.14 10.78 -17.00
CA LEU A 73 0.96 11.44 -16.29
C LEU A 73 0.53 12.05 -14.96
N GLN A 74 -0.72 12.49 -14.82
CA GLN A 74 -1.17 13.19 -13.61
C GLN A 74 -1.17 12.23 -12.41
N SER A 75 -1.75 11.04 -12.60
CA SER A 75 -1.74 10.02 -11.56
C SER A 75 -0.32 9.56 -11.26
N LEU A 76 0.50 9.29 -12.27
CA LEU A 76 1.89 8.83 -12.06
C LEU A 76 2.73 9.84 -11.27
N LEU A 77 2.64 11.14 -11.60
CA LEU A 77 3.42 12.18 -10.92
C LEU A 77 2.96 12.42 -9.47
N SER A 78 1.75 11.99 -9.11
CA SER A 78 1.26 12.08 -7.72
C SER A 78 2.04 11.19 -6.75
N LEU A 79 2.70 10.12 -7.24
CA LEU A 79 3.54 9.23 -6.41
C LEU A 79 4.85 9.89 -5.94
N VAL A 80 5.35 10.87 -6.69
CA VAL A 80 6.65 11.51 -6.43
C VAL A 80 6.51 12.85 -5.72
N HIS A 81 5.31 13.42 -5.72
CA HIS A 81 5.02 14.67 -5.03
C HIS A 81 4.71 14.39 -3.54
N VAL A 82 5.74 14.41 -2.72
CA VAL A 82 5.60 14.63 -1.27
C VAL A 82 5.67 16.13 -1.03
N HIS A 83 4.58 16.73 -0.56
CA HIS A 83 4.55 18.13 -0.10
C HIS A 83 5.10 18.25 1.34
#